data_AF-A0A0Q0T6P4-F1
#
_entry.id   AF-A0A0Q0T6P4-F1
#
_cell.length_a   1.000
_cell.length_b   1.000
_cell.length_c   1.000
_cell.angle_alpha   90.00
_cell.angle_beta   90.00
_cell.angle_gamma   90.00
#
_symmetry.space_group_name_H-M   'P 1'
#
loop_
_entity.id
_entity.type
_entity.pdbx_description
1 polymer ?
#
loop_
_entity_poly.entity_id
_entity_poly.type
_entity_poly.pdbx_seq_one_letter_code
_entity_poly.pdbx_strand_id
1 'polypeptide(L)'
;MNFPAAGTSKKGIFSQQDYLAPLPIPTGEKPADVLNIVWRKNDIFLDVGNFNIGAGVMALWSISVLFLSMAYLTDSLENLFLGGCIIFIPLLMFIRMLYRPATLPIRFNRQRREVCVPRKDGNYWVVPWETVTAAAAQSSSISQAGRNTSGMLFIGFDNPDPHADDDNKHFYWGFNCGGNEAAMSLWECMRSFMEIGPQALPQTNDFEGGRDRLKGRGIIWGVCCDYANGIWQHVLAREYFKAAWLFTGIFIFGGPLVFMLQTWKLSPPPSIDHPDIIEWSKPLPPEHWAKRSPELEVAIAAREAQLAARAA
;
A
#
# COMPACT_ATOMS: atom_id res chain seq x y z
N MET A 1 -23.40 2.59 12.45
CA MET A 1 -24.08 2.31 11.16
C MET A 1 -23.98 0.81 10.90
N ASN A 2 -25.04 0.14 10.44
CA ASN A 2 -24.92 -1.26 10.00
C ASN A 2 -24.12 -1.30 8.71
N PHE A 3 -22.81 -1.58 8.81
CA PHE A 3 -22.00 -1.84 7.64
C PHE A 3 -22.48 -3.11 6.94
N PRO A 4 -22.56 -3.14 5.60
CA PRO A 4 -22.89 -4.35 4.87
C PRO A 4 -21.90 -5.47 5.22
N ALA A 5 -22.41 -6.70 5.30
CA ALA A 5 -21.59 -7.87 5.62
C ALA A 5 -20.48 -8.07 4.56
N ALA A 6 -19.32 -8.56 5.00
CA ALA A 6 -18.25 -8.92 4.09
C ALA A 6 -18.69 -9.97 3.05
N GLY A 7 -18.16 -9.85 1.84
CA GLY A 7 -18.55 -10.67 0.69
C GLY A 7 -19.79 -10.18 -0.06
N THR A 8 -20.42 -9.09 0.39
CA THR A 8 -21.49 -8.42 -0.36
C THR A 8 -20.92 -7.47 -1.41
N SER A 9 -21.57 -7.41 -2.58
CA SER A 9 -21.22 -6.51 -3.67
C SER A 9 -22.42 -5.67 -4.07
N LYS A 10 -22.25 -4.34 -4.14
CA LYS A 10 -23.23 -3.42 -4.70
C LYS A 10 -22.73 -2.93 -6.06
N LYS A 11 -23.46 -3.28 -7.13
CA LYS A 11 -23.14 -2.86 -8.51
C LYS A 11 -24.17 -1.84 -8.98
N GLY A 12 -23.69 -0.67 -9.37
CA GLY A 12 -24.42 0.32 -10.17
C GLY A 12 -24.00 0.26 -11.64
N ILE A 13 -24.58 1.12 -12.47
CA ILE A 13 -24.31 1.16 -13.92
C ILE A 13 -22.83 1.47 -14.20
N PHE A 14 -22.24 2.37 -13.40
CA PHE A 14 -20.86 2.84 -13.55
C PHE A 14 -20.04 2.72 -12.26
N SER A 15 -20.55 2.00 -11.26
CA SER A 15 -19.91 1.87 -9.96
C SER A 15 -20.01 0.45 -9.44
N GLN A 16 -19.01 0.04 -8.68
CA GLN A 16 -19.02 -1.22 -7.94
C GLN A 16 -18.40 -0.97 -6.57
N GLN A 17 -19.04 -1.52 -5.53
CA GLN A 17 -18.52 -1.51 -4.16
C GLN A 17 -18.56 -2.94 -3.63
N ASP A 18 -17.40 -3.49 -3.33
CA ASP A 18 -17.24 -4.80 -2.73
C ASP A 18 -16.83 -4.64 -1.27
N TYR A 19 -17.66 -5.11 -0.35
CA TYR A 19 -17.41 -5.03 1.09
C TYR A 19 -16.56 -6.22 1.53
N LEU A 20 -15.41 -5.95 2.13
CA LEU A 20 -14.38 -6.93 2.47
C LEU A 20 -14.29 -7.19 3.99
N ALA A 21 -14.77 -6.25 4.80
CA ALA A 21 -14.90 -6.34 6.26
C ALA A 21 -16.02 -5.40 6.75
N PRO A 22 -16.66 -5.61 7.92
CA PRO A 22 -16.20 -6.35 9.11
C PRO A 22 -16.26 -7.87 8.98
N LEU A 23 -15.65 -8.59 9.93
CA LEU A 23 -15.38 -10.04 9.86
C LEU A 23 -14.56 -10.40 8.59
N PRO A 24 -13.25 -10.14 8.59
CA PRO A 24 -12.38 -10.24 7.40
C PRO A 24 -12.32 -11.65 6.77
N ILE A 25 -13.23 -11.96 5.85
CA ILE A 25 -13.26 -13.22 5.09
C ILE A 25 -12.33 -13.16 3.86
N PRO A 26 -11.84 -14.31 3.35
CA PRO A 26 -11.01 -14.35 2.15
C PRO A 26 -11.77 -13.85 0.90
N THR A 27 -11.10 -13.00 0.13
CA THR A 27 -11.64 -12.45 -1.11
C THR A 27 -11.56 -13.45 -2.27
N GLY A 28 -10.53 -14.30 -2.27
CA GLY A 28 -10.15 -15.20 -3.37
C GLY A 28 -8.93 -14.72 -4.15
N GLU A 29 -8.51 -13.47 -3.96
CA GLU A 29 -7.31 -12.91 -4.57
C GLU A 29 -6.04 -13.27 -3.80
N LYS A 30 -4.89 -13.19 -4.49
CA LYS A 30 -3.58 -13.37 -3.86
C LYS A 30 -3.11 -12.05 -3.23
N PRO A 31 -2.44 -12.07 -2.07
CA PRO A 31 -1.89 -10.87 -1.47
C PRO A 31 -0.85 -10.23 -2.40
N ALA A 32 -1.04 -8.96 -2.77
CA ALA A 32 -0.11 -8.20 -3.60
C ALA A 32 0.05 -6.76 -3.08
N ASP A 33 1.28 -6.37 -2.74
CA ASP A 33 1.60 -5.02 -2.31
C ASP A 33 1.90 -4.11 -3.51
N VAL A 34 0.85 -3.77 -4.26
CA VAL A 34 0.97 -2.97 -5.49
C VAL A 34 1.37 -1.51 -5.25
N LEU A 35 1.29 -1.03 -4.01
CA LEU A 35 1.59 0.35 -3.62
C LEU A 35 2.83 0.52 -2.74
N ASN A 36 3.51 -0.58 -2.38
CA ASN A 36 4.60 -0.59 -1.39
C ASN A 36 4.18 -0.01 -0.03
N ILE A 37 3.01 -0.42 0.46
CA ILE A 37 2.43 0.06 1.72
C ILE A 37 2.94 -0.72 2.94
N VAL A 38 3.48 -1.92 2.73
CA VAL A 38 4.05 -2.73 3.81
C VAL A 38 5.42 -2.17 4.16
N TRP A 39 5.53 -1.50 5.31
CA TRP A 39 6.77 -0.86 5.73
C TRP A 39 7.65 -1.73 6.59
N ARG A 40 7.04 -2.54 7.47
CA ARG A 40 7.71 -3.52 8.32
C ARG A 40 6.84 -4.75 8.47
N LYS A 41 7.46 -5.92 8.54
CA LYS A 41 6.76 -7.16 8.87
C LYS A 41 7.64 -8.06 9.73
N ASN A 42 7.04 -8.64 10.75
CA ASN A 42 7.63 -9.71 11.56
C ASN A 42 6.53 -10.67 12.02
N ASP A 43 6.85 -11.64 12.87
CA ASP A 43 5.88 -12.64 13.34
C ASP A 43 4.81 -12.07 14.30
N ILE A 44 4.95 -10.83 14.75
CA ILE A 44 4.07 -10.19 15.74
C ILE A 44 3.16 -9.16 15.07
N PHE A 45 3.74 -8.26 14.29
CA PHE A 45 3.03 -7.13 13.70
C PHE A 45 3.45 -6.80 12.26
N LEU A 46 2.54 -6.10 11.59
CA LEU A 46 2.70 -5.52 10.26
C LEU A 46 2.47 -4.02 10.36
N ASP A 47 3.46 -3.23 9.96
CA ASP A 47 3.31 -1.78 9.83
C ASP A 47 2.94 -1.45 8.40
N VAL A 48 1.78 -0.84 8.23
CA VAL A 48 1.29 -0.38 6.95
C VAL A 48 1.32 1.14 6.95
N GLY A 49 1.88 1.75 5.91
CA GLY A 49 1.89 3.19 5.73
C GLY A 49 1.41 3.60 4.34
N ASN A 50 1.12 4.89 4.16
CA ASN A 50 0.65 5.42 2.89
C ASN A 50 1.47 6.66 2.53
N PHE A 51 2.56 6.44 1.79
CA PHE A 51 3.46 7.50 1.37
C PHE A 51 3.96 7.23 -0.05
N ASN A 52 3.21 7.70 -1.06
CA ASN A 52 3.39 7.31 -2.46
C ASN A 52 4.45 8.17 -3.19
N ILE A 53 5.73 7.96 -2.86
CA ILE A 53 6.87 8.61 -3.53
C ILE A 53 6.94 8.23 -5.01
N GLY A 54 6.68 6.95 -5.32
CA GLY A 54 6.77 6.41 -6.67
C GLY A 54 5.85 7.13 -7.65
N ALA A 55 4.57 7.30 -7.32
CA ALA A 55 3.62 8.01 -8.18
C ALA A 55 4.04 9.46 -8.43
N GLY A 56 4.55 10.16 -7.41
CA GLY A 56 5.03 11.54 -7.56
C GLY A 56 6.22 11.65 -8.51
N VAL A 57 7.23 10.77 -8.37
CA VAL A 57 8.37 10.74 -9.29
C VAL A 57 7.91 10.38 -10.70
N MET A 58 7.11 9.32 -10.87
CA MET A 58 6.67 8.88 -12.19
C MET A 58 5.87 9.96 -12.93
N ALA A 59 5.00 10.69 -12.24
CA ALA A 59 4.25 11.81 -12.81
C ALA A 59 5.20 12.93 -13.29
N LEU A 60 6.11 13.38 -12.44
CA LEU A 60 7.07 14.43 -12.78
C LEU A 60 8.02 14.00 -13.90
N TRP A 61 8.52 12.77 -13.82
CA TRP A 61 9.43 12.18 -14.80
C TRP A 61 8.79 12.05 -16.17
N SER A 62 7.57 11.53 -16.25
CA SER A 62 6.87 11.33 -17.52
C SER A 62 6.64 12.66 -18.25
N ILE A 63 6.24 13.70 -17.52
CA ILE A 63 6.07 15.05 -18.10
C ILE A 63 7.43 15.62 -18.53
N SER A 64 8.48 15.42 -17.72
CA SER A 64 9.83 15.86 -18.06
C SER A 64 10.33 15.23 -19.35
N VAL A 65 10.23 13.90 -19.48
CA VAL A 65 10.64 13.15 -20.68
C VAL A 65 9.82 13.59 -21.88
N LEU A 66 8.50 13.81 -21.73
CA LEU A 66 7.63 14.28 -22.81
C LEU A 66 8.10 15.64 -23.36
N PHE A 67 8.28 16.64 -22.50
CA PHE A 67 8.67 17.99 -22.94
C PHE A 67 10.11 18.04 -23.44
N LEU A 68 11.03 17.25 -22.86
CA LEU A 68 12.38 17.10 -23.41
C LEU A 68 12.37 16.47 -24.80
N SER A 69 11.55 15.43 -25.00
CA SER A 69 11.41 14.78 -26.31
C SER A 69 10.79 15.71 -27.34
N MET A 70 9.75 16.47 -26.97
CA MET A 70 9.14 17.47 -27.86
C MET A 70 10.13 18.58 -28.23
N ALA A 71 10.87 19.12 -27.25
CA ALA A 71 11.89 20.13 -27.51
C ALA A 71 12.95 19.61 -28.48
N TYR A 72 13.42 18.37 -28.31
CA TYR A 72 14.37 17.73 -29.22
C TYR A 72 13.80 17.52 -30.64
N LEU A 73 12.57 17.04 -30.77
CA LEU A 73 11.95 16.75 -32.07
C LEU A 73 11.58 18.01 -32.87
N THR A 74 11.28 19.11 -32.17
CA THR A 74 10.84 20.37 -32.78
C THR A 74 11.94 21.42 -32.84
N ASP A 75 13.10 21.15 -32.25
CA ASP A 75 14.20 22.09 -32.04
C ASP A 75 13.74 23.43 -31.44
N SER A 76 12.77 23.37 -30.52
CA SER A 76 12.13 24.54 -29.92
C SER A 76 12.39 24.64 -28.43
N LEU A 77 13.06 25.72 -28.03
CA LEU A 77 13.34 26.04 -26.64
C LEU A 77 12.07 26.49 -25.89
N GLU A 78 11.04 26.93 -26.61
CA GLU A 78 9.73 27.29 -26.03
C GLU A 78 9.06 26.07 -25.38
N ASN A 79 9.18 24.89 -26.00
CA ASN A 79 8.65 23.65 -25.43
C ASN A 79 9.34 23.28 -24.11
N LEU A 80 10.64 23.57 -23.98
CA LEU A 80 11.36 23.35 -22.73
C LEU A 80 10.88 24.30 -21.64
N PHE A 81 10.70 25.59 -21.95
CA PHE A 81 10.16 26.56 -20.99
C PHE A 81 8.75 26.21 -20.55
N LEU A 82 7.88 25.84 -21.48
CA LEU A 82 6.51 25.43 -21.18
C LEU A 82 6.50 24.21 -20.24
N GLY A 83 7.31 23.18 -20.53
CA GLY A 83 7.47 22.03 -19.67
C GLY A 83 7.95 22.40 -18.26
N GLY A 84 8.94 23.30 -18.17
CA GLY A 84 9.42 23.84 -16.90
C GLY A 84 8.32 24.53 -16.09
N CYS A 85 7.51 25.40 -16.73
CA CYS A 85 6.38 26.08 -16.10
C CYS A 85 5.32 25.10 -15.58
N ILE A 86 5.00 24.06 -16.35
CA ILE A 86 4.03 23.03 -15.96
C ILE A 86 4.54 22.20 -14.78
N ILE A 87 5.83 21.85 -14.77
CA ILE A 87 6.44 21.01 -13.73
C ILE A 87 6.70 21.79 -12.45
N PHE A 88 6.91 23.12 -12.51
CA PHE A 88 7.37 23.92 -11.38
C PHE A 88 6.52 23.76 -10.12
N ILE A 89 5.19 23.96 -10.21
CA ILE A 89 4.30 23.85 -9.04
C ILE A 89 4.22 22.40 -8.52
N PRO A 90 3.96 21.37 -9.35
CA PRO A 90 4.02 19.98 -8.92
C PRO A 90 5.35 19.57 -8.26
N LEU A 91 6.48 20.05 -8.80
CA LEU A 91 7.80 19.79 -8.25
C LEU A 91 7.95 20.39 -6.84
N LEU A 92 7.53 21.64 -6.64
CA LEU A 92 7.54 22.27 -5.31
C LEU A 92 6.64 21.54 -4.32
N MET A 93 5.45 21.10 -4.74
CA MET A 93 4.55 20.30 -3.91
C MET A 93 5.18 18.97 -3.52
N PHE A 94 5.83 18.29 -4.48
CA PHE A 94 6.52 17.01 -4.25
C PHE A 94 7.72 17.18 -3.31
N ILE A 95 8.53 18.21 -3.51
CA ILE A 95 9.64 18.55 -2.60
C ILE A 95 9.10 18.81 -1.18
N ARG A 96 8.04 19.61 -1.05
CA ARG A 96 7.40 19.87 0.25
C ARG A 96 6.89 18.59 0.90
N MET A 97 6.29 17.67 0.14
CA MET A 97 5.86 16.36 0.62
C MET A 97 7.05 15.55 1.16
N LEU A 98 8.18 15.54 0.43
CA LEU A 98 9.40 14.83 0.84
C LEU A 98 10.02 15.39 2.14
N TYR A 99 9.91 16.70 2.38
CA TYR A 99 10.42 17.32 3.61
C TYR A 99 9.48 17.16 4.82
N ARG A 100 8.19 16.90 4.61
CA ARG A 100 7.28 16.61 5.73
C ARG A 100 7.64 15.26 6.38
N PRO A 101 7.53 15.12 7.71
CA PRO A 101 7.73 13.81 8.34
C PRO A 101 6.76 12.79 7.73
N ALA A 102 7.24 11.57 7.53
CA ALA A 102 6.37 10.48 7.09
C ALA A 102 5.29 10.25 8.15
N THR A 103 4.05 9.99 7.72
CA THR A 103 2.96 9.66 8.63
C THR A 103 3.29 8.39 9.40
N LEU A 104 2.90 8.32 10.68
CA LEU A 104 3.05 7.09 11.46
C LEU A 104 2.28 5.94 10.77
N PRO A 105 2.82 4.71 10.82
CA PRO A 105 2.13 3.55 10.24
C PRO A 105 0.93 3.16 11.10
N ILE A 106 -0.05 2.51 10.46
CA ILE A 106 -1.06 1.73 11.16
C ILE A 106 -0.47 0.34 11.40
N ARG A 107 -0.47 -0.09 12.66
CA ARG A 107 0.15 -1.35 13.08
C ARG A 107 -0.90 -2.42 13.32
N PHE A 108 -0.82 -3.50 12.57
CA PHE A 108 -1.68 -4.68 12.73
C PHE A 108 -0.94 -5.72 13.58
N ASN A 109 -1.52 -6.15 14.70
CA ASN A 109 -0.91 -7.14 15.59
C ASN A 109 -1.69 -8.45 15.53
N ARG A 110 -1.07 -9.48 14.94
CA ARG A 110 -1.74 -10.77 14.71
C ARG A 110 -1.95 -11.58 15.99
N GLN A 111 -1.05 -11.44 16.96
CA GLN A 111 -1.12 -12.20 18.22
C GLN A 111 -2.27 -11.73 19.11
N ARG A 112 -2.52 -10.41 19.12
CA ARG A 112 -3.63 -9.80 19.86
C ARG A 112 -4.91 -9.67 19.05
N ARG A 113 -4.84 -9.84 17.72
CA ARG A 113 -5.95 -9.60 16.77
C ARG A 113 -6.52 -8.17 16.93
N GLU A 114 -5.63 -7.20 16.97
CA GLU A 114 -5.94 -5.78 17.17
C GLU A 114 -5.12 -4.91 16.22
N VAL A 115 -5.61 -3.69 15.96
CA VAL A 115 -4.99 -2.72 15.07
C VAL A 115 -4.80 -1.40 15.82
N CYS A 116 -3.55 -0.93 15.84
CA CYS A 116 -3.19 0.36 16.41
C CYS A 116 -3.24 1.45 15.33
N VAL A 117 -4.09 2.47 15.56
CA VAL A 117 -4.31 3.60 14.66
C VAL A 117 -3.79 4.89 15.31
N PRO A 118 -2.70 5.49 14.81
CA PRO A 118 -2.18 6.76 15.33
C PRO A 118 -3.13 7.92 15.00
N ARG A 119 -3.34 8.82 15.96
CA ARG A 119 -4.14 10.05 15.81
C ARG A 119 -3.24 11.28 15.75
N LYS A 120 -3.79 12.39 15.21
CA LYS A 120 -3.06 13.65 15.08
C LYS A 120 -2.66 14.25 16.44
N ASP A 121 -3.43 13.97 17.48
CA ASP A 121 -3.22 14.51 18.83
C ASP A 121 -2.18 13.73 19.63
N GLY A 122 -1.48 12.76 19.02
CA GLY A 122 -0.53 11.87 19.69
C GLY A 122 -1.19 10.71 20.43
N ASN A 123 -2.52 10.65 20.46
CA ASN A 123 -3.29 9.51 20.97
C ASN A 123 -3.31 8.34 19.96
N TYR A 124 -3.66 7.16 20.46
CA TYR A 124 -3.75 5.94 19.65
C TYR A 124 -5.08 5.25 19.92
N TRP A 125 -5.67 4.69 18.87
CA TRP A 125 -6.78 3.75 19.02
C TRP A 125 -6.26 2.34 18.89
N VAL A 126 -6.67 1.45 19.79
CA VAL A 126 -6.49 0.01 19.64
C VAL A 126 -7.86 -0.55 19.32
N VAL A 127 -8.03 -1.00 18.07
CA VAL A 127 -9.30 -1.45 17.53
C VAL A 127 -9.24 -2.96 17.30
N PRO A 128 -10.24 -3.75 17.73
CA PRO A 128 -10.29 -5.17 17.41
C PRO A 128 -10.25 -5.40 15.90
N TRP A 129 -9.47 -6.37 15.44
CA TRP A 129 -9.32 -6.69 14.02
C TRP A 129 -10.64 -7.00 13.34
N GLU A 130 -11.54 -7.69 14.04
CA GLU A 130 -12.82 -8.15 13.49
C GLU A 130 -13.84 -7.02 13.31
N THR A 131 -13.64 -5.87 13.96
CA THR A 131 -14.47 -4.66 13.80
C THR A 131 -13.95 -3.72 12.72
N VAL A 132 -12.74 -3.94 12.20
CA VAL A 132 -12.19 -3.15 11.09
C VAL A 132 -13.10 -3.32 9.88
N THR A 133 -13.46 -2.21 9.25
CA THR A 133 -14.28 -2.22 8.04
C THR A 133 -13.39 -2.03 6.83
N ALA A 134 -13.73 -2.66 5.71
CA ALA A 134 -12.96 -2.53 4.48
C ALA A 134 -13.87 -2.66 3.27
N ALA A 135 -13.66 -1.81 2.26
CA ALA A 135 -14.41 -1.85 1.02
C ALA A 135 -13.53 -1.47 -0.18
N ALA A 136 -13.61 -2.25 -1.25
CA ALA A 136 -13.07 -1.89 -2.55
C ALA A 136 -14.14 -1.11 -3.31
N ALA A 137 -13.86 0.14 -3.67
CA ALA A 137 -14.74 0.98 -4.47
C ALA A 137 -14.15 1.19 -5.86
N GLN A 138 -14.98 1.02 -6.89
CA GLN A 138 -14.62 1.25 -8.28
C GLN A 138 -15.66 2.16 -8.93
N SER A 139 -15.18 3.09 -9.74
CA SER A 139 -15.97 3.87 -10.68
C SER A 139 -15.45 3.63 -12.10
N SER A 140 -16.34 3.55 -13.07
CA SER A 140 -15.99 3.41 -14.48
C SER A 140 -16.64 4.48 -15.32
N SER A 141 -15.88 5.13 -16.18
CA SER A 141 -16.36 6.12 -17.15
C SER A 141 -16.12 5.61 -18.57
N ILE A 142 -16.92 6.09 -19.52
CA ILE A 142 -16.77 5.78 -20.94
C ILE A 142 -16.38 7.08 -21.65
N SER A 143 -15.26 7.04 -22.36
CA SER A 143 -14.75 8.16 -23.17
C SER A 143 -14.52 7.71 -24.61
N GLN A 144 -14.15 8.64 -25.49
CA GLN A 144 -13.74 8.30 -26.87
C GLN A 144 -12.52 7.38 -26.90
N ALA A 145 -11.68 7.41 -25.86
CA ALA A 145 -10.54 6.51 -25.68
C ALA A 145 -10.94 5.13 -25.09
N GLY A 146 -12.24 4.85 -24.96
CA GLY A 146 -12.76 3.61 -24.38
C GLY A 146 -13.17 3.74 -22.92
N ARG A 147 -13.41 2.60 -22.29
CA ARG A 147 -13.82 2.49 -20.88
C ARG A 147 -12.61 2.68 -19.97
N ASN A 148 -12.68 3.67 -19.09
CA ASN A 148 -11.68 3.92 -18.05
C ASN A 148 -12.25 3.49 -16.70
N THR A 149 -11.50 2.71 -15.93
CA THR A 149 -11.87 2.25 -14.59
C THR A 149 -10.87 2.80 -13.57
N SER A 150 -11.37 3.36 -12.48
CA SER A 150 -10.57 3.85 -11.37
C SER A 150 -11.17 3.33 -10.07
N GLY A 151 -10.34 3.07 -9.07
CA GLY A 151 -10.83 2.56 -7.80
C GLY A 151 -9.84 2.75 -6.66
N MET A 152 -10.37 2.51 -5.47
CA MET A 152 -9.66 2.69 -4.20
C MET A 152 -10.06 1.59 -3.23
N LEU A 153 -9.13 1.21 -2.36
CA LEU A 153 -9.42 0.48 -1.14
C LEU A 153 -9.66 1.49 -0.01
N PHE A 154 -10.78 1.37 0.69
CA PHE A 154 -11.07 2.11 1.91
C PHE A 154 -11.05 1.16 3.10
N ILE A 155 -10.33 1.53 4.15
CA ILE A 155 -10.32 0.84 5.44
C ILE A 155 -10.85 1.81 6.50
N GLY A 156 -11.86 1.40 7.25
CA GLY A 156 -12.48 2.19 8.30
C GLY A 156 -12.20 1.62 9.69
N PHE A 157 -11.96 2.52 10.64
CA PHE A 157 -11.72 2.23 12.04
C PHE A 157 -12.67 3.06 12.88
N ASP A 158 -13.43 2.41 13.74
CA ASP A 158 -14.32 3.07 14.69
C ASP A 158 -13.59 3.27 16.00
N ASN A 159 -13.79 4.43 16.62
CA ASN A 159 -13.17 4.76 17.90
C ASN A 159 -13.74 3.82 18.98
N PRO A 160 -12.87 3.14 19.77
CA PRO A 160 -13.32 2.26 20.84
C PRO A 160 -14.02 3.00 22.00
N ASP A 161 -13.83 4.33 22.13
CA ASP A 161 -14.52 5.14 23.14
C ASP A 161 -15.98 5.46 22.73
N PRO A 162 -17.00 4.96 23.45
CA PRO A 162 -18.40 5.23 23.15
C PRO A 162 -18.82 6.70 23.29
N HIS A 163 -18.05 7.50 24.03
CA HIS A 163 -18.33 8.90 24.33
C HIS A 163 -17.53 9.88 23.47
N ALA A 164 -16.79 9.39 22.46
CA ALA A 164 -16.04 10.23 21.56
C ALA A 164 -16.94 11.23 20.80
N ASP A 165 -16.43 12.43 20.58
CA ASP A 165 -17.06 13.45 19.73
C ASP A 165 -17.34 12.91 18.32
N ASP A 166 -18.41 13.38 17.68
CA ASP A 166 -18.83 12.91 16.35
C ASP A 166 -17.71 12.94 15.30
N ASP A 167 -16.88 13.99 15.33
CA ASP A 167 -15.73 14.16 14.42
C ASP A 167 -14.59 13.16 14.66
N ASN A 168 -14.58 12.50 15.82
CA ASN A 168 -13.56 11.54 16.23
C ASN A 168 -14.14 10.12 16.45
N LYS A 169 -15.34 9.84 15.91
CA LYS A 169 -15.95 8.49 15.94
C LYS A 169 -15.42 7.56 14.87
N HIS A 170 -15.10 8.10 13.70
CA HIS A 170 -14.73 7.31 12.53
C HIS A 170 -13.42 7.80 11.92
N PHE A 171 -12.55 6.87 11.53
CA PHE A 171 -11.37 7.15 10.75
C PHE A 171 -11.33 6.28 9.52
N TYR A 172 -11.27 6.91 8.34
CA TYR A 172 -11.15 6.21 7.07
C TYR A 172 -9.77 6.43 6.47
N TRP A 173 -9.21 5.36 5.93
CA TRP A 173 -7.92 5.34 5.28
C TRP A 173 -8.05 4.79 3.87
N GLY A 174 -7.71 5.62 2.89
CA GLY A 174 -7.89 5.33 1.46
C GLY A 174 -6.57 5.06 0.74
N PHE A 175 -6.56 4.05 -0.13
CA PHE A 175 -5.44 3.70 -0.99
C PHE A 175 -5.83 3.79 -2.45
N ASN A 176 -5.05 4.57 -3.22
CA ASN A 176 -5.21 4.69 -4.67
C ASN A 176 -4.54 3.52 -5.40
N CYS A 177 -5.07 2.30 -5.22
CA CYS A 177 -4.51 1.06 -5.75
C CYS A 177 -5.21 0.57 -7.03
N GLY A 178 -6.20 1.29 -7.53
CA GLY A 178 -7.09 0.79 -8.58
C GLY A 178 -8.31 0.05 -8.01
N GLY A 179 -9.19 -0.40 -8.89
CA GLY A 179 -10.45 -1.05 -8.51
C GLY A 179 -10.36 -2.58 -8.41
N ASN A 180 -11.36 -3.16 -7.76
CA ASN A 180 -11.63 -4.61 -7.66
C ASN A 180 -10.41 -5.44 -7.26
N GLU A 181 -9.85 -6.22 -8.18
CA GLU A 181 -8.78 -7.20 -7.93
C GLU A 181 -7.56 -6.59 -7.25
N ALA A 182 -7.11 -5.41 -7.68
CA ALA A 182 -5.96 -4.74 -7.07
C ALA A 182 -6.25 -4.29 -5.62
N ALA A 183 -7.45 -3.78 -5.37
CA ALA A 183 -7.88 -3.39 -4.02
C ALA A 183 -8.09 -4.61 -3.11
N MET A 184 -8.67 -5.69 -3.63
CA MET A 184 -8.83 -6.96 -2.93
C MET A 184 -7.46 -7.59 -2.62
N SER A 185 -6.54 -7.62 -3.59
CA SER A 185 -5.18 -8.14 -3.41
C SER A 185 -4.39 -7.33 -2.36
N LEU A 186 -4.58 -6.01 -2.33
CA LEU A 186 -3.97 -5.14 -1.33
C LEU A 186 -4.58 -5.41 0.06
N TRP A 187 -5.91 -5.56 0.15
CA TRP A 187 -6.58 -5.97 1.38
C TRP A 187 -6.10 -7.33 1.88
N GLU A 188 -5.90 -8.28 0.97
CA GLU A 188 -5.37 -9.61 1.26
C GLU A 188 -3.95 -9.56 1.85
N CYS A 189 -3.14 -8.54 1.59
CA CYS A 189 -1.86 -8.38 2.30
C CYS A 189 -2.06 -8.23 3.82
N MET A 190 -3.00 -7.39 4.24
CA MET A 190 -3.32 -7.18 5.67
C MET A 190 -4.05 -8.38 6.25
N ARG A 191 -5.06 -8.91 5.54
CA ARG A 191 -5.83 -10.07 6.01
C ARG A 191 -4.99 -11.33 6.11
N SER A 192 -4.19 -11.66 5.10
CA SER A 192 -3.33 -12.84 5.11
C SER A 192 -2.24 -12.73 6.17
N PHE A 193 -1.75 -11.52 6.47
CA PHE A 193 -0.86 -11.32 7.62
C PHE A 193 -1.53 -11.71 8.93
N MET A 194 -2.74 -11.21 9.18
CA MET A 194 -3.48 -11.43 10.41
C MET A 194 -3.91 -12.88 10.59
N GLU A 195 -4.26 -13.56 9.50
CA GLU A 195 -4.86 -14.90 9.54
C GLU A 195 -3.87 -16.05 9.28
N ILE A 196 -2.81 -15.83 8.49
CA ILE A 196 -1.85 -16.87 8.10
C ILE A 196 -0.47 -16.53 8.69
N GLY A 197 0.00 -15.29 8.52
CA GLY A 197 1.28 -14.81 9.03
C GLY A 197 2.14 -14.13 7.96
N PRO A 198 3.35 -13.67 8.32
CA PRO A 198 4.24 -12.89 7.43
C PRO A 198 4.68 -13.64 6.17
N GLN A 199 4.70 -14.98 6.20
CA GLN A 199 5.05 -15.86 5.09
C GLN A 199 4.02 -15.86 3.95
N ALA A 200 2.77 -15.46 4.22
CA ALA A 200 1.74 -15.37 3.19
C ALA A 200 1.91 -14.13 2.30
N LEU A 201 2.64 -13.12 2.78
CA LEU A 201 2.83 -11.88 2.04
C LEU A 201 3.89 -12.09 0.96
N PRO A 202 3.78 -11.39 -0.18
CA PRO A 202 4.83 -11.39 -1.18
C PRO A 202 6.16 -10.91 -0.58
N GLN A 203 7.25 -11.09 -1.33
CA GLN A 203 8.51 -10.45 -1.00
C GLN A 203 8.31 -8.93 -1.13
N THR A 204 8.07 -8.27 0.00
CA THR A 204 7.79 -6.83 0.09
C THR A 204 9.06 -6.03 0.27
N ASN A 205 8.95 -4.73 0.07
CA ASN A 205 9.96 -3.77 0.48
C ASN A 205 9.89 -3.60 2.00
N ASP A 206 10.43 -4.56 2.74
CA ASP A 206 10.70 -4.35 4.16
C ASP A 206 11.72 -3.22 4.31
N PHE A 207 11.23 -2.03 4.69
CA PHE A 207 12.03 -0.83 4.76
C PHE A 207 12.87 -0.76 6.04
N GLU A 208 12.57 -1.58 7.07
CA GLU A 208 13.32 -1.64 8.33
C GLU A 208 14.79 -2.01 8.08
N GLY A 209 15.02 -3.06 7.28
CA GLY A 209 16.35 -3.47 6.81
C GLY A 209 16.72 -2.97 5.40
N GLY A 210 15.96 -2.02 4.84
CA GLY A 210 16.10 -1.60 3.43
C GLY A 210 17.50 -1.09 3.07
N ARG A 211 18.17 -0.40 4.02
CA ARG A 211 19.53 0.12 3.81
C ARG A 211 20.61 -0.96 3.87
N ASP A 212 20.37 -2.10 4.50
CA ASP A 212 21.36 -3.18 4.58
C ASP A 212 21.65 -3.77 3.19
N ARG A 213 20.65 -3.74 2.31
CA ARG A 213 20.80 -4.12 0.88
C ARG A 213 21.85 -3.29 0.15
N LEU A 214 22.11 -2.06 0.61
CA LEU A 214 23.10 -1.16 0.03
C LEU A 214 24.54 -1.53 0.39
N LYS A 215 24.77 -2.49 1.31
CA LYS A 215 26.12 -2.99 1.69
C LYS A 215 27.09 -1.88 2.09
N GLY A 216 26.62 -0.91 2.87
CA GLY A 216 27.40 0.25 3.32
C GLY A 216 27.70 1.31 2.26
N ARG A 217 27.17 1.17 1.03
CA ARG A 217 27.27 2.20 -0.01
C ARG A 217 26.28 3.33 0.31
N GLY A 218 26.63 4.56 -0.05
CA GLY A 218 25.70 5.70 0.04
C GLY A 218 24.43 5.45 -0.80
N ILE A 219 23.30 6.05 -0.42
CA ILE A 219 21.97 5.76 -1.00
C ILE A 219 21.97 5.85 -2.53
N ILE A 220 22.55 6.91 -3.09
CA ILE A 220 22.59 7.14 -4.54
C ILE A 220 23.30 5.97 -5.25
N TRP A 221 24.55 5.71 -4.88
CA TRP A 221 25.36 4.69 -5.55
C TRP A 221 24.88 3.26 -5.23
N GLY A 222 24.47 3.03 -3.98
CA GLY A 222 23.96 1.75 -3.52
C GLY A 222 22.71 1.32 -4.29
N VAL A 223 21.72 2.21 -4.43
CA VAL A 223 20.48 1.89 -5.13
C VAL A 223 20.73 1.70 -6.64
N CYS A 224 21.55 2.53 -7.27
CA CYS A 224 21.90 2.33 -8.67
C CYS A 224 22.58 0.97 -8.92
N CYS A 225 23.48 0.57 -8.03
CA CYS A 225 24.13 -0.74 -8.09
C CYS A 225 23.14 -1.89 -7.85
N ASP A 226 22.23 -1.76 -6.88
CA ASP A 226 21.23 -2.77 -6.57
C ASP A 226 20.25 -2.95 -7.74
N TYR A 227 19.80 -1.84 -8.33
CA TYR A 227 18.93 -1.84 -9.52
C TYR A 227 19.62 -2.49 -10.73
N ALA A 228 20.87 -2.12 -11.00
CA ALA A 228 21.66 -2.72 -12.09
C ALA A 228 21.91 -4.21 -11.84
N ASN A 229 22.18 -4.60 -10.59
CA ASN A 229 22.32 -6.00 -10.20
C ASN A 229 21.01 -6.78 -10.39
N GLY A 230 19.86 -6.17 -10.11
CA GLY A 230 18.54 -6.76 -10.38
C GLY A 230 18.32 -7.05 -11.87
N ILE A 231 18.64 -6.10 -12.74
CA ILE A 231 18.62 -6.32 -14.20
C ILE A 231 19.54 -7.49 -14.57
N TRP A 232 20.77 -7.47 -14.08
CA TRP A 232 21.77 -8.50 -14.37
C TRP A 232 21.32 -9.89 -13.92
N GLN A 233 20.71 -10.00 -12.74
CA GLN A 233 20.18 -11.26 -12.22
C GLN A 233 19.07 -11.82 -13.11
N HIS A 234 18.14 -10.98 -13.59
CA HIS A 234 17.11 -11.43 -14.52
C HIS A 234 17.70 -11.85 -15.88
N VAL A 235 18.74 -11.18 -16.37
CA VAL A 235 19.46 -11.61 -17.58
C VAL A 235 20.11 -12.99 -17.37
N LEU A 236 20.82 -13.20 -16.25
CA LEU A 236 21.43 -14.48 -15.91
C LEU A 236 20.39 -15.60 -15.74
N ALA A 237 19.24 -15.29 -15.16
CA ALA A 237 18.10 -16.20 -15.01
C ALA A 237 17.33 -16.44 -16.33
N ARG A 238 17.75 -15.84 -17.45
CA ARG A 238 17.09 -15.90 -18.77
C ARG A 238 15.66 -15.33 -18.78
N GLU A 239 15.34 -14.48 -17.81
CA GLU A 239 14.08 -13.76 -17.70
C GLU A 239 14.14 -12.44 -18.48
N TYR A 240 14.41 -12.52 -19.78
CA TYR A 240 14.70 -11.34 -20.62
C TYR A 240 13.58 -10.29 -20.62
N PHE A 241 12.32 -10.72 -20.54
CA PHE A 241 11.19 -9.79 -20.46
C PHE A 241 11.25 -8.92 -19.20
N LYS A 242 11.54 -9.51 -18.03
CA LYS A 242 11.67 -8.77 -16.76
C LYS A 242 12.88 -7.84 -16.79
N ALA A 243 14.00 -8.32 -17.32
CA ALA A 243 15.21 -7.49 -17.49
C ALA A 243 14.94 -6.28 -18.40
N ALA A 244 14.30 -6.50 -19.55
CA ALA A 244 13.92 -5.44 -20.48
C ALA A 244 12.93 -4.45 -19.86
N TRP A 245 11.96 -4.94 -19.07
CA TRP A 245 11.03 -4.10 -18.33
C TRP A 245 11.74 -3.19 -17.33
N LEU A 246 12.65 -3.74 -16.51
CA LEU A 246 13.44 -2.94 -15.55
C LEU A 246 14.34 -1.92 -16.26
N PHE A 247 14.97 -2.30 -17.37
CA PHE A 247 15.78 -1.39 -18.17
C PHE A 247 14.92 -0.23 -18.73
N THR A 248 13.76 -0.55 -19.29
CA THR A 248 12.79 0.43 -19.78
C THR A 248 12.33 1.37 -18.66
N GLY A 249 12.13 0.84 -17.46
CA GLY A 249 11.75 1.62 -16.28
C GLY A 249 12.75 2.70 -15.85
N ILE A 250 14.03 2.57 -16.24
CA ILE A 250 15.03 3.64 -16.02
C ILE A 250 14.63 4.90 -16.79
N PHE A 251 14.29 4.74 -18.07
CA PHE A 251 14.06 5.86 -18.98
C PHE A 251 12.62 6.37 -18.96
N ILE A 252 11.64 5.48 -18.79
CA ILE A 252 10.23 5.86 -18.85
C ILE A 252 9.69 6.27 -17.47
N PHE A 253 10.13 5.63 -16.40
CA PHE A 253 9.53 5.80 -15.07
C PHE A 253 10.47 6.40 -14.03
N GLY A 254 11.75 6.61 -14.36
CA GLY A 254 12.75 7.07 -13.40
C GLY A 254 12.98 6.08 -12.26
N GLY A 255 12.92 4.78 -12.55
CA GLY A 255 12.96 3.69 -11.56
C GLY A 255 14.02 3.85 -10.46
N PRO A 256 15.31 4.09 -10.80
CA PRO A 256 16.35 4.30 -9.78
C PRO A 256 16.05 5.49 -8.85
N LEU A 257 15.51 6.59 -9.38
CA LEU A 257 15.16 7.77 -8.57
C LEU A 257 14.02 7.47 -7.59
N VAL A 258 13.02 6.68 -8.03
CA VAL A 258 11.94 6.19 -7.15
C VAL A 258 12.53 5.45 -5.96
N PHE A 259 13.35 4.43 -6.22
CA PHE A 259 13.94 3.60 -5.16
C PHE A 259 14.90 4.40 -4.27
N MET A 260 15.64 5.35 -4.82
CA MET A 260 16.52 6.24 -4.07
C MET A 260 15.74 7.08 -3.07
N LEU A 261 14.68 7.76 -3.51
CA LEU A 261 13.86 8.61 -2.64
C LEU A 261 13.07 7.79 -1.61
N GLN A 262 12.58 6.60 -1.99
CA GLN A 262 11.94 5.68 -1.06
C GLN A 262 12.91 5.23 0.04
N THR A 263 14.11 4.78 -0.32
CA THR A 263 15.13 4.33 0.65
C THR A 263 15.61 5.47 1.53
N TRP A 264 15.75 6.68 0.97
CA TRP A 264 16.10 7.87 1.75
C TRP A 264 15.03 8.22 2.79
N LYS A 265 13.76 8.16 2.39
CA LYS A 265 12.64 8.65 3.21
C LYS A 265 12.06 7.63 4.18
N LEU A 266 11.99 6.36 3.77
CA LEU A 266 11.25 5.31 4.47
C LEU A 266 12.14 4.25 5.11
N SER A 267 13.46 4.26 4.90
CA SER A 267 14.37 3.32 5.56
C SER A 267 15.29 4.06 6.55
N PRO A 268 15.21 3.82 7.87
CA PRO A 268 14.17 3.02 8.53
C PRO A 268 12.82 3.75 8.56
N PRO A 269 11.69 3.02 8.66
CA PRO A 269 10.36 3.62 8.69
C PRO A 269 10.07 4.25 10.06
N PRO A 270 9.18 5.26 10.12
CA PRO A 270 8.90 6.01 11.34
C PRO A 270 8.29 5.11 12.43
N SER A 271 8.94 5.03 13.60
CA SER A 271 8.52 4.23 14.75
C SER A 271 7.39 4.87 15.54
N ILE A 272 6.58 4.01 16.19
CA ILE A 272 5.59 4.44 17.18
C ILE A 272 6.28 4.43 18.54
N ASP A 273 6.51 5.61 19.12
CA ASP A 273 7.34 5.78 20.32
C ASP A 273 6.51 5.83 21.62
N HIS A 274 5.22 5.49 21.58
CA HIS A 274 4.35 5.49 22.75
C HIS A 274 4.59 4.27 23.65
N PRO A 275 4.87 4.43 24.97
CA PRO A 275 5.21 3.32 25.86
C PRO A 275 4.21 2.15 25.83
N ASP A 276 2.91 2.46 25.91
CA ASP A 276 1.86 1.44 25.89
C ASP A 276 1.83 0.65 24.58
N ILE A 277 2.08 1.31 23.45
CA ILE A 277 2.10 0.64 22.14
C ILE A 277 3.38 -0.18 21.96
N ILE A 278 4.50 0.26 22.53
CA ILE A 278 5.74 -0.53 22.56
C ILE A 278 5.52 -1.82 23.37
N GLU A 279 4.90 -1.73 24.54
CA GLU A 279 4.56 -2.90 25.35
C GLU A 279 3.53 -3.81 24.66
N TRP A 280 2.50 -3.22 24.07
CA TRP A 280 1.52 -3.92 23.24
C TRP A 280 2.13 -4.59 22.00
N SER A 281 3.26 -4.09 21.49
CA SER A 281 3.96 -4.68 20.34
C SER A 281 4.91 -5.84 20.72
N LYS A 282 5.06 -6.15 22.02
CA LYS A 282 5.90 -7.28 22.46
C LYS A 282 5.26 -8.63 22.14
N PRO A 283 6.09 -9.66 21.87
CA PRO A 283 5.59 -11.00 21.58
C PRO A 283 4.85 -11.59 22.79
N LEU A 284 3.75 -12.26 22.51
CA LEU A 284 3.01 -13.08 23.45
C LEU A 284 3.35 -14.56 23.25
N PRO A 285 3.37 -15.35 24.33
CA PRO A 285 3.38 -16.80 24.22
C PRO A 285 2.20 -17.29 23.37
N PRO A 286 2.38 -18.34 22.54
CA PRO A 286 1.32 -18.87 21.66
C PRO A 286 0.00 -19.20 22.37
N GLU A 287 0.08 -19.60 23.65
CA GLU A 287 -1.08 -19.91 24.49
C GLU A 287 -1.97 -18.69 24.78
N HIS A 288 -1.39 -17.48 24.75
CA HIS A 288 -2.08 -16.21 24.99
C HIS A 288 -2.50 -15.50 23.71
N TRP A 289 -2.34 -16.13 22.54
CA TRP A 289 -2.79 -15.52 21.30
C TRP A 289 -4.32 -15.46 21.25
N ALA A 290 -4.83 -14.30 20.88
CA ALA A 290 -6.25 -14.11 20.65
C ALA A 290 -6.71 -15.04 19.52
N LYS A 291 -7.84 -15.73 19.75
CA LYS A 291 -8.45 -16.63 18.77
C LYS A 291 -9.51 -15.89 17.97
N ARG A 292 -9.84 -16.43 16.80
CA ARG A 292 -10.96 -15.95 15.97
C ARG A 292 -12.27 -16.08 16.75
N SER A 293 -13.19 -15.16 16.52
CA SER A 293 -14.56 -15.35 17.00
C SER A 293 -15.24 -16.53 16.28
N PRO A 294 -16.24 -17.19 16.91
CA PRO A 294 -17.03 -18.23 16.26
C PRO A 294 -17.73 -17.73 15.00
N GLU A 295 -18.16 -16.47 14.99
CA GLU A 295 -18.82 -15.83 13.85
C GLU A 295 -17.88 -15.74 12.65
N LEU A 296 -16.62 -15.35 12.87
CA LEU A 296 -15.62 -15.28 11.82
C LEU A 296 -15.26 -16.66 11.26
N GLU A 297 -15.13 -17.69 12.11
CA GLU A 297 -14.81 -19.05 11.64
C GLU A 297 -15.92 -19.60 10.72
N VAL A 298 -17.19 -19.40 11.10
CA VAL A 298 -18.33 -19.80 10.27
C VAL A 298 -18.34 -19.03 8.95
N ALA A 299 -18.08 -17.73 8.98
CA ALA A 299 -18.03 -16.88 7.79
C ALA A 299 -16.90 -17.28 6.84
N ILE A 300 -15.71 -17.59 7.37
CA ILE A 300 -14.55 -18.07 6.58
C ILE A 300 -14.88 -19.41 5.94
N ALA A 301 -15.38 -20.39 6.71
CA ALA A 301 -15.70 -21.71 6.18
C ALA A 301 -16.74 -21.65 5.05
N ALA A 302 -17.80 -20.85 5.23
CA ALA A 302 -18.81 -20.63 4.20
C ALA A 302 -18.22 -19.98 2.93
N ARG A 303 -17.31 -19.01 3.11
CA ARG A 303 -16.67 -18.32 2.00
C ARG A 303 -15.69 -19.21 1.24
N GLU A 304 -14.88 -20.00 1.93
CA GLU A 304 -13.95 -20.94 1.32
C GLU A 304 -14.68 -22.02 0.50
N ALA A 305 -15.80 -22.55 1.02
CA ALA A 305 -16.65 -23.47 0.28
C ALA A 305 -17.21 -22.83 -1.00
N GLN A 306 -17.64 -21.57 -0.92
CA GLN A 306 -18.12 -20.82 -2.10
C GLN A 306 -17.01 -20.61 -3.14
N LEU A 307 -15.79 -20.28 -2.71
CA LEU A 307 -14.66 -20.06 -3.61
C LEU A 307 -14.22 -21.36 -4.28
N ALA A 308 -14.16 -22.47 -3.52
CA ALA A 308 -13.86 -23.79 -4.06
C ALA A 308 -14.88 -24.23 -5.13
N ALA A 309 -16.17 -24.00 -4.88
CA ALA A 309 -17.24 -24.32 -5.84
C ALA A 309 -17.19 -23.48 -7.12
N ARG A 310 -16.57 -22.29 -7.10
CA ARG A 310 -16.37 -21.45 -8.31
C ARG A 310 -15.15 -21.85 -9.12
N ALA A 311 -14.19 -22.52 -8.50
CA ALA A 311 -12.94 -22.95 -9.12
C ALA A 311 -13.06 -24.36 -9.75
N ALA A 312 -14.07 -25.13 -9.36
CA ALA A 312 -14.43 -26.43 -9.94
C ALA A 312 -15.26 -26.26 -11.23
#